data_AF-A0A0F9AXR3-F1
#
_entry.id   AF-A0A0F9AXR3-F1
#
_cell.length_a   1.000
_cell.length_b   1.000
_cell.length_c   1.000
_cell.angle_alpha   90.00
_cell.angle_beta   90.00
_cell.angle_gamma   90.00
#
_symmetry.space_group_name_H-M   'P 1'
#
loop_
_entity.id
_entity.type
_entity.pdbx_description
1 polymer ?
#
loop_
_entity_poly.entity_id
_entity_poly.type
_entity_poly.pdbx_seq_one_letter_code
_entity_poly.pdbx_strand_id
1 'polypeptide(L)' 'KQKITIIWSSHDMDAINRLANKVACLNRTLFFHGKSHEFFENEELVKQYSEASMQQHMHHHEAH' A
#
# COMPACT_ATOMS: atom_id res chain seq x y z
N LYS A 1 -5.73 -19.82 21.24
CA LYS A 1 -5.51 -19.17 19.93
C LYS A 1 -4.05 -18.73 19.86
N GLN A 2 -3.26 -19.18 18.88
CA GLN A 2 -1.87 -18.75 18.71
C GLN A 2 -1.84 -17.30 18.23
N LYS A 3 -1.00 -16.45 18.85
CA LYS A 3 -0.82 -15.03 18.47
C LYS A 3 0.26 -14.92 17.40
N ILE A 4 -0.04 -15.41 16.20
CA ILE A 4 0.88 -15.33 15.07
C ILE A 4 0.71 -13.97 14.41
N THR A 5 1.81 -13.24 14.24
CA THR A 5 1.85 -12.03 13.42
C THR A 5 2.24 -12.43 12.01
N ILE A 6 1.42 -12.07 11.03
CA ILE A 6 1.68 -12.32 9.61
C ILE A 6 2.08 -11.00 8.97
N ILE A 7 3.22 -10.98 8.30
CA ILE A 7 3.62 -9.89 7.42
C ILE A 7 3.41 -10.39 5.99
N TRP A 8 2.62 -9.65 5.23
CA TRP A 8 2.28 -9.98 3.85
C TRP A 8 2.35 -8.72 3.00
N SER A 9 2.89 -8.86 1.79
CA SER A 9 3.02 -7.78 0.81
C SER A 9 2.27 -8.19 -0.46
N SER A 10 1.44 -7.29 -0.97
CA SER A 10 0.64 -7.47 -2.17
C SER A 10 0.48 -6.14 -2.90
N HIS A 11 0.30 -6.22 -4.21
CA HIS A 11 -0.08 -5.07 -5.04
C HIS A 11 -1.60 -4.87 -5.09
N ASP A 12 -2.38 -5.88 -4.66
CA ASP A 12 -3.84 -5.82 -4.59
C ASP A 12 -4.27 -5.05 -3.34
N MET A 13 -4.63 -3.78 -3.53
CA MET A 13 -5.08 -2.89 -2.47
C MET A 13 -6.40 -3.35 -1.84
N ASP A 14 -7.31 -3.96 -2.60
CA ASP A 14 -8.59 -4.46 -2.09
C ASP A 14 -8.38 -5.65 -1.16
N ALA A 15 -7.48 -6.56 -1.51
CA ALA A 15 -7.14 -7.70 -0.68
C ALA A 15 -6.45 -7.26 0.63
N ILE A 16 -5.58 -6.24 0.58
CA ILE A 16 -4.95 -5.65 1.77
C ILE A 16 -6.02 -5.00 2.66
N ASN A 17 -6.94 -4.22 2.08
CA ASN A 17 -8.01 -3.55 2.83
C ASN A 17 -8.88 -4.56 3.61
N ARG A 18 -9.21 -5.70 2.97
CA ARG A 18 -10.08 -6.72 3.56
C ARG A 18 -9.42 -7.60 4.62
N LEU A 19 -8.11 -7.85 4.51
CA LEU A 19 -7.41 -8.86 5.31
C LEU A 19 -6.47 -8.28 6.37
N ALA A 20 -5.91 -7.09 6.15
CA ALA A 20 -4.92 -6.50 7.03
C ALA A 20 -5.56 -5.64 8.12
N ASN A 21 -5.04 -5.76 9.36
CA ASN A 21 -5.41 -4.88 10.47
C ASN A 21 -4.55 -3.60 10.50
N LYS A 22 -3.35 -3.66 9.95
CA LYS A 22 -2.39 -2.56 9.81
C LYS A 22 -1.76 -2.63 8.43
N VAL A 23 -1.47 -1.46 7.86
CA VAL A 23 -0.84 -1.33 6.55
C VAL A 23 0.44 -0.52 6.67
N ALA A 24 1.40 -0.84 5.81
CA ALA A 24 2.60 -0.06 5.60
C ALA A 24 2.75 0.15 4.09
N CYS A 25 2.51 1.37 3.64
CA CYS A 25 2.63 1.75 2.24
C CYS A 25 4.07 2.16 1.98
N LEU A 26 4.74 1.49 1.05
CA LEU A 26 6.14 1.71 0.72
C LEU A 26 6.24 2.22 -0.73
N ASN A 27 6.96 3.31 -0.93
CA ASN A 27 7.38 3.79 -2.25
C ASN A 27 8.82 4.32 -2.16
N ARG A 28 9.80 3.42 -2.20
CA ARG A 28 11.25 3.66 -1.89
C ARG A 28 11.55 4.19 -0.48
N THR A 29 10.61 4.90 0.13
CA THR A 29 10.54 5.33 1.52
C THR A 29 9.22 4.89 2.15
N LEU A 30 9.12 4.98 3.47
CA LEU A 30 7.86 4.72 4.18
C LEU A 30 6.89 5.87 3.90
N PHE A 31 5.88 5.62 3.08
CA PHE A 31 4.85 6.62 2.73
C PHE A 31 3.80 6.73 3.84
N PHE A 32 3.34 5.59 4.35
CA PHE A 32 2.33 5.53 5.39
C PHE A 32 2.51 4.30 6.27
N HIS A 33 2.23 4.42 7.55
CA HIS A 33 2.10 3.28 8.46
C HIS A 33 1.00 3.55 9.48
N GLY A 34 0.02 2.64 9.57
CA GLY A 34 -1.12 2.83 10.45
C GLY A 34 -2.12 1.68 10.37
N LYS A 35 -3.33 1.91 10.87
CA LYS A 35 -4.44 0.97 10.68
C LYS A 35 -4.91 1.01 9.23
N SER A 36 -5.45 -0.12 8.75
CA SER A 36 -5.96 -0.22 7.38
C SER A 36 -6.99 0.87 7.07
N HIS A 37 -7.98 1.05 7.95
CA HIS A 37 -9.04 2.05 7.75
C HIS A 37 -8.53 3.50 7.70
N GLU A 38 -7.49 3.86 8.47
CA GLU A 38 -6.91 5.21 8.45
C GLU A 38 -6.33 5.58 7.08
N PHE A 39 -5.87 4.58 6.33
CA PHE A 39 -5.39 4.75 4.97
C PHE A 39 -6.55 4.75 3.96
N PHE A 40 -7.40 3.72 3.99
CA PHE A 40 -8.44 3.52 2.96
C PHE A 40 -9.63 4.48 3.07
N GLU A 41 -9.90 5.05 4.25
CA GLU A 41 -10.93 6.09 4.44
C GLU A 41 -10.44 7.48 3.99
N ASN A 42 -9.14 7.64 3.74
CA ASN A 42 -8.56 8.89 3.29
C ASN A 42 -8.28 8.83 1.77
N GLU A 43 -9.24 9.32 0.99
CA GLU A 43 -9.16 9.35 -0.48
C GLU A 43 -7.90 10.07 -0.99
N GLU A 44 -7.42 11.09 -0.29
CA GLU A 44 -6.21 11.83 -0.68
C GLU A 44 -4.95 10.96 -0.52
N LEU A 45 -4.82 10.22 0.59
CA LEU A 45 -3.70 9.30 0.80
C LEU A 45 -3.71 8.15 -0.21
N VAL A 46 -4.89 7.58 -0.49
CA VAL A 46 -5.06 6.52 -1.49
C VAL A 46 -4.64 7.03 -2.87
N LYS A 47 -5.10 8.24 -3.24
CA LYS A 47 -4.77 8.87 -4.52
C LYS A 47 -3.28 9.14 -4.65
N GLN A 48 -2.66 9.80 -3.67
CA GLN A 48 -1.23 10.10 -3.67
C GLN A 48 -0.38 8.83 -3.78
N TYR A 49 -0.73 7.76 -3.06
CA TYR A 49 -0.01 6.49 -3.13
C TYR A 49 -0.19 5.78 -4.49
N SER A 50 -1.39 5.82 -5.05
CA SER A 50 -1.71 5.24 -6.35
C SER A 50 -0.96 5.96 -7.48
N GLU A 51 -0.97 7.30 -7.46
CA GLU A 51 -0.23 8.13 -8.42
C GLU A 51 1.27 7.89 -8.34
N ALA A 52 1.83 7.82 -7.13
CA ALA A 52 3.23 7.53 -6.93
C ALA A 52 3.62 6.14 -7.45
N SER A 53 2.75 5.14 -7.24
CA SER A 53 2.93 3.78 -7.76
C SER A 53 2.84 3.74 -9.29
N MET A 54 1.92 4.49 -9.89
CA MET A 54 1.79 4.64 -11.35
C MET A 54 3.00 5.32 -11.99
N GLN A 55 3.55 6.38 -11.37
CA GLN A 55 4.76 7.03 -11.86
C GLN A 55 5.94 6.06 -11.92
N GLN A 56 6.10 5.20 -10.90
CA GLN A 56 7.14 4.16 -10.92
C GLN A 56 6.93 3.13 -12.05
N HIS A 57 5.68 2.80 -12.39
CA HIS A 57 5.37 1.92 -13.51
C HIS A 57 5.74 2.56 -14.86
N MET A 58 5.43 3.85 -15.07
CA MET A 58 5.75 4.57 -16.31
C MET A 58 7.27 4.67 -16.57
N HIS A 59 8.06 4.89 -15.52
CA HIS A 59 9.53 4.90 -15.64
C HIS A 59 10.13 3.55 -16.05
N HIS A 60 9.39 2.44 -15.91
CA HIS A 60 9.85 1.12 -16.38
C HIS A 60 9.66 0.92 -17.89
N HIS A 61 8.89 1.80 -18.56
CA HIS A 61 8.59 1.70 -20.00
C HIS A 61 9.46 2.60 -20.89
N GLU A 62 10.32 3.47 -20.35
CA GLU A 62 11.26 4.31 -21.14
C GLU A 62 12.67 3.70 -21.27
N ALA A 63 12.91 2.51 -20.72
CA ALA A 63 14.22 1.84 -20.75
C ALA A 63 14.37 0.77 -21.85
N HIS A 64 13.59 0.86 -22.94
CA HIS A 64 13.73 0.01 -24.12
C HIS A 64 13.68 0.81 -25.42
#